data_AF-A0A7R9YRT4-F1
#
_entry.id   AF-A0A7R9YRT4-F1
#
_cell.length_a   1.000
_cell.length_b   1.000
_cell.length_c   1.000
_cell.angle_alpha   90.00
_cell.angle_beta   90.00
_cell.angle_gamma   90.00
#
_symmetry.space_group_name_H-M   'P 1'
#
loop_
_entity.id
_entity.type
_entity.pdbx_description
1 polymer ?
#
loop_
_entity_poly.entity_id
_entity_poly.type
_entity_poly.pdbx_seq_one_letter_code
_entity_poly.pdbx_strand_id
1 'polypeptide(L)'
;GKPAPTAASAVSPAAAPVGRTNACDGGGGAAVAKEPSGRVVDGIQQLMSQLLKGLRDIDKRLSAKELEGKDRRIFEHPPYFDSDDDEWEESFQLYKDAIREPMWIQRIEENFASGAYARSLPGWQAMCRDARLIGTNCMQYNGMDDSYLPEFVAVGQRFGKDTDSLISHLAAQLQALLFHAGAE
;
A
#
# COMPACT_ATOMS: atom_id res chain seq x y z
N GLY A 1 2.95 -28.25 -29.24
CA GLY A 1 3.22 -27.32 -30.35
C GLY A 1 2.75 -25.94 -29.94
N LYS A 2 3.68 -25.02 -29.71
CA LYS A 2 3.39 -23.60 -29.45
C LYS A 2 3.08 -22.89 -30.78
N PRO A 3 2.07 -22.01 -30.86
CA PRO A 3 2.04 -20.98 -31.90
C PRO A 3 2.83 -19.75 -31.47
N ALA A 4 3.57 -19.20 -32.44
CA ALA A 4 4.38 -17.99 -32.35
C ALA A 4 3.53 -16.70 -32.45
N PRO A 5 4.04 -15.54 -31.99
CA PRO A 5 3.27 -14.31 -31.84
C PRO A 5 3.22 -13.48 -33.14
N THR A 6 2.07 -12.88 -33.42
CA THR A 6 1.91 -11.89 -34.50
C THR A 6 2.09 -10.47 -33.95
N ALA A 7 3.09 -9.79 -34.50
CA ALA A 7 3.38 -8.38 -34.31
C ALA A 7 2.34 -7.49 -35.02
N ALA A 8 1.97 -6.38 -34.39
CA ALA A 8 1.38 -5.23 -35.06
C ALA A 8 2.11 -3.96 -34.59
N SER A 9 2.66 -3.24 -35.57
CA SER A 9 3.41 -1.99 -35.39
C SER A 9 2.49 -0.78 -35.18
N ALA A 10 2.94 0.08 -34.26
CA ALA A 10 2.89 1.53 -34.18
C ALA A 10 1.93 2.33 -35.08
N VAL A 11 1.16 3.25 -34.46
CA VAL A 11 1.06 4.67 -34.87
C VAL A 11 0.72 5.54 -33.65
N SER A 12 1.56 6.52 -33.33
CA SER A 12 1.18 7.71 -32.54
C SER A 12 0.72 8.83 -33.49
N PRO A 13 -0.16 9.73 -33.03
CA PRO A 13 -0.11 11.11 -33.50
C PRO A 13 0.14 12.10 -32.36
N ALA A 14 0.98 13.09 -32.69
CA ALA A 14 1.36 14.23 -31.89
C ALA A 14 0.22 15.28 -31.77
N ALA A 15 0.45 16.19 -30.82
CA ALA A 15 -0.40 17.30 -30.42
C ALA A 15 -0.77 18.30 -31.54
N ALA A 16 -1.88 19.02 -31.32
CA ALA A 16 -2.03 20.40 -31.80
C ALA A 16 -2.81 21.26 -30.78
N PRO A 17 -2.42 22.53 -30.58
CA PRO A 17 -2.99 23.45 -29.61
C PRO A 17 -4.13 24.28 -30.20
N VAL A 18 -5.13 24.60 -29.39
CA VAL A 18 -6.11 25.67 -29.64
C VAL A 18 -6.31 26.32 -28.26
N GLY A 19 -5.97 27.58 -28.02
CA GLY A 19 -6.40 28.77 -28.76
C GLY A 19 -7.43 29.49 -27.89
N ARG A 20 -7.01 30.61 -27.29
CA ARG A 20 -7.77 31.51 -26.39
C ARG A 20 -9.17 31.83 -26.93
N THR A 21 -10.16 31.95 -26.03
CA THR A 21 -10.77 33.22 -25.52
C THR A 21 -12.14 32.92 -24.91
N ASN A 22 -12.37 33.27 -23.65
CA ASN A 22 -13.23 34.41 -23.29
C ASN A 22 -13.36 34.54 -21.77
N ALA A 23 -13.13 35.77 -21.32
CA ALA A 23 -13.50 36.25 -20.01
C ALA A 23 -15.02 36.22 -19.87
N CYS A 24 -15.50 35.62 -18.78
CA CYS A 24 -16.73 36.04 -18.14
C CYS A 24 -16.40 36.17 -16.66
N ASP A 25 -16.41 37.41 -16.19
CA ASP A 25 -16.49 37.78 -14.79
C ASP A 25 -17.61 36.99 -14.11
N GLY A 26 -17.23 36.22 -13.11
CA GLY A 26 -18.13 35.54 -12.20
C GLY A 26 -17.42 35.43 -10.88
N GLY A 27 -17.60 36.43 -10.02
CA GLY A 27 -17.11 36.45 -8.65
C GLY A 27 -17.68 35.27 -7.86
N GLY A 28 -17.03 34.13 -7.95
CA GLY A 28 -17.10 33.05 -6.97
C GLY A 28 -15.81 33.12 -6.19
N GLY A 29 -15.87 33.50 -4.92
CA GLY A 29 -14.71 33.48 -4.04
C GLY A 29 -14.08 32.11 -4.09
N ALA A 30 -12.95 31.99 -4.80
CA ALA A 30 -12.06 30.88 -4.65
C ALA A 30 -11.64 30.91 -3.18
N ALA A 31 -12.23 30.04 -2.38
CA ALA A 31 -11.70 29.72 -1.08
C ALA A 31 -10.25 29.32 -1.35
N VAL A 32 -9.33 30.23 -1.08
CA VAL A 32 -7.90 29.96 -1.12
C VAL A 32 -7.74 28.81 -0.15
N ALA A 33 -7.51 27.60 -0.68
CA ALA A 33 -7.25 26.44 0.15
C ALA A 33 -5.99 26.81 0.94
N LYS A 34 -6.17 27.14 2.22
CA LYS A 34 -5.05 27.41 3.13
C LYS A 34 -4.16 26.17 3.05
N GLU A 35 -2.89 26.37 2.73
CA GLU A 35 -1.93 25.28 2.82
C GLU A 35 -2.01 24.69 4.23
N PRO A 36 -2.03 23.35 4.36
CA PRO A 36 -2.06 22.72 5.67
C PRO A 36 -0.88 23.24 6.49
N SER A 37 -1.13 23.63 7.73
CA SER A 37 -0.08 24.14 8.60
C SER A 37 1.02 23.08 8.75
N GLY A 38 2.28 23.51 8.93
CA GLY A 38 3.42 22.59 9.09
C GLY A 38 3.18 21.53 10.18
N ARG A 39 2.44 21.91 11.23
CA ARG A 39 2.00 20.99 12.30
C ARG A 39 1.13 19.83 11.81
N VAL A 40 0.23 20.07 10.85
CA VAL A 40 -0.61 19.00 10.27
C VAL A 40 0.25 18.07 9.41
N VAL A 41 1.16 18.61 8.62
CA VAL A 41 2.06 17.83 7.76
C VAL A 41 2.95 16.91 8.61
N ASP A 42 3.55 17.46 9.67
CA ASP A 42 4.39 16.70 10.61
C ASP A 42 3.58 15.63 11.36
N GLY A 43 2.35 15.97 11.78
CA GLY A 43 1.46 15.02 12.43
C GLY A 43 1.04 13.86 11.53
N ILE A 44 0.74 14.13 10.24
CA ILE A 44 0.47 13.07 9.26
C ILE A 44 1.69 12.17 9.08
N GLN A 45 2.89 12.76 8.95
CA GLN A 45 4.13 11.98 8.82
C GLN A 45 4.37 11.11 10.06
N GLN A 46 4.09 11.61 11.26
CA GLN A 46 4.20 10.83 12.48
C GLN A 46 3.23 9.65 12.50
N LEU A 47 1.99 9.84 12.05
CA LEU A 47 0.99 8.76 11.97
C LEU A 47 1.38 7.70 10.93
N MET A 48 1.95 8.10 9.79
CA MET A 48 2.50 7.17 8.80
C MET A 48 3.62 6.30 9.40
N SER A 49 4.56 6.91 10.12
CA SER A 49 5.62 6.18 10.82
C SER A 49 5.06 5.22 11.89
N GLN A 50 4.01 5.62 12.62
CA GLN A 50 3.31 4.75 13.57
C GLN A 50 2.62 3.58 12.89
N LEU A 51 2.01 3.78 11.72
CA LEU A 51 1.42 2.71 10.92
C LEU A 51 2.49 1.69 10.55
N LEU A 52 3.63 2.12 9.98
CA LEU A 52 4.71 1.21 9.59
C LEU A 52 5.24 0.40 10.78
N LYS A 53 5.50 1.06 11.91
CA LYS A 53 5.90 0.37 13.15
C LYS A 53 4.83 -0.65 13.60
N GLY A 54 3.57 -0.26 13.57
CA GLY A 54 2.47 -1.14 13.98
C GLY A 54 2.32 -2.36 13.08
N LEU A 55 2.53 -2.25 11.77
CA LEU A 55 2.56 -3.38 10.85
C LEU A 55 3.64 -4.39 11.22
N ARG A 56 4.85 -3.90 11.54
CA ARG A 56 5.97 -4.75 12.01
C ARG A 56 5.66 -5.43 13.33
N ASP A 57 4.99 -4.74 14.25
CA ASP A 57 4.62 -5.32 15.54
C ASP A 57 3.56 -6.42 15.37
N ILE A 58 2.59 -6.23 14.45
CA ILE A 58 1.60 -7.24 14.08
C ILE A 58 2.27 -8.46 13.46
N ASP A 59 3.12 -8.26 12.46
CA ASP A 59 3.82 -9.33 11.76
C ASP A 59 4.73 -10.12 12.71
N LYS A 60 5.45 -9.45 13.61
CA LYS A 60 6.27 -10.11 14.65
C LYS A 60 5.43 -11.04 15.53
N ARG A 61 4.27 -10.54 15.99
CA ARG A 61 3.37 -11.28 16.87
C ARG A 61 2.76 -12.50 16.17
N LEU A 62 2.39 -12.37 14.91
CA LEU A 62 1.83 -13.48 14.13
C LEU A 62 2.92 -14.50 13.80
N SER A 63 4.07 -14.05 13.30
CA SER A 63 5.20 -14.91 12.97
C SER A 63 5.66 -15.76 14.16
N ALA A 64 5.75 -15.18 15.36
CA ALA A 64 6.11 -15.90 16.57
C ALA A 64 5.12 -17.02 16.95
N LYS A 65 3.85 -16.94 16.51
CA LYS A 65 2.83 -17.95 16.78
C LYS A 65 2.78 -19.05 15.74
N GLU A 66 3.07 -18.73 14.48
CA GLU A 66 2.87 -19.63 13.34
C GLU A 66 4.14 -20.36 12.94
N LEU A 67 5.31 -19.80 13.27
CA LEU A 67 6.60 -20.28 12.78
C LEU A 67 7.50 -20.75 13.94
N GLU A 68 6.95 -21.47 14.92
CA GLU A 68 7.67 -21.95 16.12
C GLU A 68 9.15 -22.29 15.83
N GLY A 69 10.07 -21.52 16.42
CA GLY A 69 11.52 -21.73 16.31
C GLY A 69 12.21 -21.14 15.07
N LYS A 70 11.48 -20.44 14.18
CA LYS A 70 12.06 -19.73 13.03
C LYS A 70 11.95 -18.22 13.25
N ASP A 71 13.07 -17.50 13.19
CA ASP A 71 13.11 -16.03 13.17
C ASP A 71 12.71 -15.49 11.78
N ARG A 72 11.61 -16.02 11.25
CA ARG A 72 11.10 -15.66 9.93
C ARG A 72 9.91 -14.73 10.09
N ARG A 73 9.81 -13.77 9.17
CA ARG A 73 8.75 -12.77 9.15
C ARG A 73 7.86 -13.06 7.95
N ILE A 74 6.57 -13.25 8.19
CA ILE A 74 5.62 -13.69 7.14
C ILE A 74 5.40 -12.57 6.12
N PHE A 75 5.32 -11.31 6.59
CA PHE A 75 4.92 -10.16 5.78
C PHE A 75 6.01 -9.09 5.62
N GLU A 76 7.16 -9.24 6.27
CA GLU A 76 8.24 -8.23 6.18
C GLU A 76 8.82 -8.15 4.77
N HIS A 77 9.05 -9.30 4.15
CA HIS A 77 9.72 -9.47 2.86
C HIS A 77 8.76 -10.00 1.79
N PRO A 78 9.12 -9.93 0.49
CA PRO A 78 8.34 -10.63 -0.53
C PRO A 78 8.27 -12.13 -0.20
N PRO A 79 7.18 -12.82 -0.62
CA PRO A 79 7.07 -14.26 -0.41
C PRO A 79 8.26 -14.99 -1.04
N TYR A 80 8.64 -16.11 -0.43
CA TYR A 80 9.76 -16.97 -0.84
C TYR A 80 11.16 -16.33 -0.74
N PHE A 81 11.32 -15.12 -0.19
CA PHE A 81 12.61 -14.41 -0.13
C PHE A 81 13.79 -15.21 0.46
N ASP A 82 13.51 -16.19 1.32
CA ASP A 82 14.52 -17.08 1.93
C ASP A 82 14.69 -18.42 1.19
N SER A 83 14.09 -18.59 0.01
CA SER A 83 14.27 -19.77 -0.85
C SER A 83 15.57 -19.66 -1.64
N ASP A 84 16.10 -20.80 -2.10
CA ASP A 84 17.29 -20.82 -2.98
C ASP A 84 17.01 -19.97 -4.25
N ASP A 85 18.01 -19.22 -4.72
CA ASP A 85 17.86 -18.13 -5.72
C ASP A 85 17.07 -18.56 -6.99
N ASP A 86 17.31 -19.77 -7.48
CA ASP A 86 16.65 -20.29 -8.68
C ASP A 86 15.17 -20.67 -8.44
N GLU A 87 14.83 -21.16 -7.24
CA GLU A 87 13.45 -21.50 -6.85
C GLU A 87 12.65 -20.26 -6.45
N TRP A 88 13.33 -19.23 -5.96
CA TRP A 88 12.73 -17.98 -5.55
C TRP A 88 12.07 -17.23 -6.71
N GLU A 89 12.79 -17.01 -7.82
CA GLU A 89 12.27 -16.18 -8.92
C GLU A 89 11.06 -16.84 -9.59
N GLU A 90 11.08 -18.16 -9.80
CA GLU A 90 9.96 -18.89 -10.38
C GLU A 90 8.72 -18.82 -9.45
N SER A 91 8.90 -19.09 -8.16
CA SER A 91 7.83 -19.04 -7.17
C SER A 91 7.27 -17.63 -6.99
N PHE A 92 8.13 -16.62 -7.01
CA PHE A 92 7.73 -15.22 -6.93
C PHE A 92 7.04 -14.76 -8.22
N GLN A 93 7.41 -15.31 -9.38
CA GLN A 93 6.70 -15.05 -10.64
C GLN A 93 5.28 -15.58 -10.63
N LEU A 94 5.05 -16.80 -10.13
CA LEU A 94 3.69 -17.32 -9.92
C LEU A 94 2.87 -16.42 -9.00
N TYR A 95 3.48 -15.91 -7.92
CA TYR A 95 2.83 -14.95 -7.04
C TYR A 95 2.48 -13.63 -7.76
N LYS A 96 3.41 -13.06 -8.54
CA LYS A 96 3.19 -11.84 -9.33
C LYS A 96 2.09 -12.02 -10.38
N ASP A 97 1.95 -13.21 -10.96
CA ASP A 97 0.92 -13.52 -11.95
C ASP A 97 -0.47 -13.69 -11.31
N ALA A 98 -0.51 -14.24 -10.10
CA ALA A 98 -1.75 -14.46 -9.35
C ALA A 98 -2.27 -13.19 -8.64
N ILE A 99 -1.36 -12.30 -8.22
CA ILE A 99 -1.67 -11.12 -7.43
C ILE A 99 -1.44 -9.84 -8.24
N ARG A 100 -2.52 -9.09 -8.48
CA ARG A 100 -2.50 -7.85 -9.28
C ARG A 100 -1.57 -6.78 -8.71
N GLU A 101 -1.52 -6.64 -7.39
CA GLU A 101 -0.73 -5.61 -6.70
C GLU A 101 0.06 -6.20 -5.53
N PRO A 102 1.20 -6.86 -5.79
CA PRO A 102 2.06 -7.46 -4.76
C PRO A 102 2.50 -6.42 -3.72
N MET A 103 2.39 -6.75 -2.43
CA MET A 103 2.73 -5.82 -1.35
C MET A 103 3.24 -6.56 -0.11
N TRP A 104 4.25 -5.96 0.54
CA TRP A 104 4.88 -6.42 1.79
C TRP A 104 5.38 -5.19 2.58
N ILE A 105 5.74 -5.37 3.85
CA ILE A 105 6.04 -4.24 4.77
C ILE A 105 7.27 -3.45 4.30
N GLN A 106 8.35 -4.12 3.90
CA GLN A 106 9.55 -3.44 3.41
C GLN A 106 9.26 -2.57 2.18
N ARG A 107 8.37 -3.01 1.27
CA ARG A 107 7.95 -2.18 0.11
C ARG A 107 7.20 -0.93 0.55
N ILE A 108 6.36 -1.02 1.58
CA ILE A 108 5.70 0.15 2.16
C ILE A 108 6.73 1.09 2.78
N GLU A 109 7.75 0.56 3.46
CA GLU A 109 8.85 1.39 4.00
C GLU A 109 9.63 2.11 2.89
N GLU A 110 9.97 1.41 1.82
CA GLU A 110 10.67 1.98 0.65
C GLU A 110 9.83 3.07 -0.03
N ASN A 111 8.53 2.83 -0.20
CA ASN A 111 7.58 3.83 -0.71
C ASN A 111 7.47 5.05 0.22
N PHE A 112 7.50 4.82 1.54
CA PHE A 112 7.48 5.91 2.52
C PHE A 112 8.77 6.73 2.48
N ALA A 113 9.93 6.08 2.47
CA ALA A 113 11.24 6.73 2.44
C ALA A 113 11.51 7.50 1.13
N SER A 114 11.00 7.00 0.00
CA SER A 114 11.09 7.67 -1.30
C SER A 114 10.09 8.83 -1.47
N GLY A 115 9.16 9.00 -0.55
CA GLY A 115 8.13 10.03 -0.62
C GLY A 115 6.96 9.68 -1.57
N ALA A 116 6.83 8.42 -1.99
CA ALA A 116 5.67 7.95 -2.77
C ALA A 116 4.36 8.15 -2.02
N TYR A 117 4.40 8.10 -0.68
CA TYR A 117 3.32 8.59 0.17
C TYR A 117 3.57 10.05 0.54
N ALA A 118 2.95 10.97 -0.21
CA ALA A 118 3.00 12.39 0.12
C ALA A 118 2.51 12.62 1.55
N ARG A 119 3.11 13.57 2.29
CA ARG A 119 2.76 13.93 3.67
C ARG A 119 1.44 14.72 3.73
N SER A 120 0.38 14.05 3.31
CA SER A 120 -0.95 14.60 3.06
C SER A 120 -2.01 13.55 3.33
N LEU A 121 -3.28 13.96 3.40
CA LEU A 121 -4.39 13.03 3.59
C LEU A 121 -4.48 11.98 2.46
N PRO A 122 -4.34 12.33 1.16
CA PRO A 122 -4.27 11.32 0.09
C PRO A 122 -3.11 10.34 0.25
N GLY A 123 -1.92 10.79 0.65
CA GLY A 123 -0.79 9.89 0.88
C GLY A 123 -1.01 8.96 2.07
N TRP A 124 -1.65 9.44 3.13
CA TRP A 124 -2.08 8.61 4.27
C TRP A 124 -3.04 7.51 3.82
N GLN A 125 -4.04 7.86 3.02
CA GLN A 125 -5.01 6.91 2.46
C GLN A 125 -4.33 5.87 1.56
N ALA A 126 -3.37 6.27 0.73
CA ALA A 126 -2.59 5.36 -0.10
C ALA A 126 -1.79 4.36 0.73
N MET A 127 -1.09 4.82 1.77
CA MET A 127 -0.35 3.93 2.67
C MET A 127 -1.27 2.96 3.42
N CYS A 128 -2.46 3.40 3.85
CA CYS A 128 -3.46 2.54 4.48
C CYS A 128 -4.00 1.47 3.51
N ARG A 129 -4.17 1.81 2.23
CA ARG A 129 -4.58 0.86 1.19
C ARG A 129 -3.52 -0.23 1.02
N ASP A 130 -2.27 0.16 0.89
CA ASP A 130 -1.16 -0.79 0.69
C ASP A 130 -0.98 -1.70 1.91
N ALA A 131 -1.14 -1.16 3.13
CA ALA A 131 -1.15 -1.97 4.35
C ALA A 131 -2.22 -3.07 4.34
N ARG A 132 -3.43 -2.76 3.84
CA ARG A 132 -4.52 -3.75 3.71
C ARG A 132 -4.28 -4.77 2.59
N LEU A 133 -3.57 -4.38 1.54
CA LEU A 133 -3.23 -5.29 0.44
C LEU A 133 -2.42 -6.48 0.93
N ILE A 134 -1.54 -6.33 1.91
CA ILE A 134 -0.72 -7.42 2.45
C ILE A 134 -1.61 -8.61 2.91
N GLY A 135 -2.58 -8.36 3.78
CA GLY A 135 -3.50 -9.40 4.25
C GLY A 135 -4.41 -9.93 3.14
N THR A 136 -4.87 -9.04 2.24
CA THR A 136 -5.76 -9.40 1.12
C THR A 136 -5.06 -10.34 0.13
N ASN A 137 -3.84 -10.00 -0.28
CA ASN A 137 -3.05 -10.78 -1.19
C ASN A 137 -2.67 -12.13 -0.60
N CYS A 138 -2.40 -12.18 0.71
CA CYS A 138 -2.14 -13.44 1.42
C CYS A 138 -3.35 -14.37 1.37
N MET A 139 -4.54 -13.88 1.68
CA MET A 139 -5.78 -14.69 1.58
C MET A 139 -6.09 -15.08 0.14
N GLN A 140 -5.88 -14.18 -0.81
CA GLN A 140 -6.16 -14.43 -2.23
C GLN A 140 -5.25 -15.53 -2.77
N TYR A 141 -3.93 -15.41 -2.58
CA TYR A 141 -2.97 -16.38 -3.10
C TYR A 141 -3.13 -17.75 -2.44
N ASN A 142 -3.18 -17.79 -1.10
CA ASN A 142 -3.28 -19.04 -0.35
C ASN A 142 -4.71 -19.62 -0.31
N GLY A 143 -5.68 -18.93 -0.91
CA GLY A 143 -7.07 -19.38 -1.05
C GLY A 143 -7.38 -19.98 -2.41
N MET A 144 -6.42 -20.02 -3.35
CA MET A 144 -6.60 -20.64 -4.67
C MET A 144 -6.44 -22.15 -4.58
N ASP A 145 -7.17 -22.91 -5.40
CA ASP A 145 -7.15 -24.39 -5.36
C ASP A 145 -5.73 -24.97 -5.47
N ASP A 146 -4.90 -24.46 -6.39
CA ASP A 146 -3.52 -24.91 -6.61
C ASP A 146 -2.51 -24.39 -5.57
N SER A 147 -2.94 -23.55 -4.62
CA SER A 147 -2.09 -22.94 -3.59
C SER A 147 -2.78 -22.90 -2.23
N TYR A 148 -3.74 -23.80 -2.00
CA TYR A 148 -4.59 -23.74 -0.83
C TYR A 148 -3.81 -24.10 0.43
N LEU A 149 -3.56 -23.09 1.27
CA LEU A 149 -2.89 -23.23 2.56
C LEU A 149 -3.75 -22.56 3.64
N PRO A 150 -4.67 -23.30 4.29
CA PRO A 150 -5.67 -22.74 5.20
C PRO A 150 -5.06 -21.98 6.39
N GLU A 151 -3.89 -22.39 6.85
CA GLU A 151 -3.11 -21.70 7.88
C GLU A 151 -2.73 -20.29 7.44
N PHE A 152 -2.22 -20.12 6.21
CA PHE A 152 -1.84 -18.81 5.68
C PHE A 152 -3.06 -17.94 5.37
N VAL A 153 -4.18 -18.52 4.93
CA VAL A 153 -5.45 -17.79 4.83
C VAL A 153 -5.87 -17.24 6.19
N ALA A 154 -5.82 -18.05 7.24
CA ALA A 154 -6.18 -17.62 8.59
C ALA A 154 -5.20 -16.56 9.15
N VAL A 155 -3.90 -16.66 8.82
CA VAL A 155 -2.91 -15.64 9.15
C VAL A 155 -3.18 -14.34 8.41
N GLY A 156 -3.50 -14.38 7.11
CA GLY A 156 -3.89 -13.22 6.31
C GLY A 156 -5.13 -12.52 6.88
N GLN A 157 -6.14 -13.28 7.32
CA GLN A 157 -7.33 -12.75 8.00
C GLN A 157 -6.98 -12.04 9.32
N ARG A 158 -6.12 -12.66 10.16
CA ARG A 158 -5.67 -12.04 11.42
C ARG A 158 -4.89 -10.77 11.17
N PHE A 159 -3.95 -10.79 10.22
CA PHE A 159 -3.17 -9.61 9.83
C PHE A 159 -4.06 -8.48 9.35
N GLY A 160 -5.04 -8.78 8.47
CA GLY A 160 -6.00 -7.79 7.96
C GLY A 160 -6.81 -7.15 9.10
N LYS A 161 -7.36 -7.96 10.01
CA LYS A 161 -8.14 -7.46 11.16
C LYS A 161 -7.31 -6.57 12.10
N ASP A 162 -6.08 -6.99 12.40
CA ASP A 162 -5.18 -6.23 13.27
C ASP A 162 -4.75 -4.91 12.59
N THR A 163 -4.54 -4.94 11.27
CA THR A 163 -4.23 -3.76 10.45
C THR A 163 -5.39 -2.76 10.43
N ASP A 164 -6.63 -3.23 10.26
CA ASP A 164 -7.81 -2.36 10.30
C ASP A 164 -8.03 -1.73 11.68
N SER A 165 -7.74 -2.48 12.74
CA SER A 165 -7.79 -1.96 14.12
C SER A 165 -6.75 -0.87 14.34
N LEU A 166 -5.53 -1.07 13.86
CA LEU A 166 -4.45 -0.08 13.89
C LEU A 166 -4.80 1.18 13.08
N ILE A 167 -5.26 1.02 11.84
CA ILE A 167 -5.66 2.14 10.99
C ILE A 167 -6.80 2.93 11.64
N SER A 168 -7.79 2.25 12.22
CA SER A 168 -8.91 2.92 12.90
C SER A 168 -8.45 3.75 14.09
N HIS A 169 -7.50 3.23 14.89
CA HIS A 169 -6.90 3.97 16.00
C HIS A 169 -6.14 5.21 15.53
N LEU A 170 -5.31 5.08 14.48
CA LEU A 170 -4.54 6.19 13.93
C LEU A 170 -5.42 7.22 13.21
N ALA A 171 -6.50 6.79 12.56
CA ALA A 171 -7.46 7.68 11.92
C ALA A 171 -8.18 8.57 12.94
N ALA A 172 -8.47 8.07 14.15
CA ALA A 172 -9.02 8.90 15.22
C ALA A 172 -8.03 10.00 15.66
N GLN A 173 -6.73 9.70 15.72
CA GLN A 173 -5.69 10.69 16.00
C GLN A 173 -5.58 11.72 14.86
N LEU A 174 -5.66 11.28 13.60
CA LEU A 174 -5.67 12.17 12.44
C LEU A 174 -6.87 13.12 12.46
N GLN A 175 -8.06 12.62 12.80
CA GLN A 175 -9.26 13.45 12.89
C GLN A 175 -9.11 14.53 13.97
N ALA A 176 -8.55 14.19 15.14
CA ALA A 176 -8.26 15.14 16.19
C ALA A 176 -7.24 16.21 15.73
N LEU A 177 -6.18 15.79 15.04
CA LEU A 177 -5.17 16.70 14.47
C LEU A 177 -5.80 17.71 13.49
N LEU A 178 -6.65 17.22 12.58
CA LEU A 178 -7.32 18.06 11.58
C LEU A 178 -8.35 19.00 12.22
N PHE A 179 -9.08 18.56 13.24
CA PHE A 179 -10.04 19.39 13.95
C PHE A 179 -9.36 20.58 14.64
N HIS A 180 -8.24 20.34 15.33
CA HIS A 180 -7.50 21.42 16.00
C HIS A 180 -6.87 22.41 15.02
N ALA A 181 -6.42 21.95 13.85
CA ALA A 181 -5.87 22.83 12.82
C ALA A 181 -6.94 23.71 12.13
N GLY A 182 -8.20 23.27 12.11
CA GLY A 182 -9.32 24.07 11.59
C GLY A 182 -9.88 25.11 12.57
N ALA A 183 -9.46 25.06 13.84
CA ALA A 183 -9.85 25.99 14.89
C ALA A 183 -8.85 27.17 15.07
N GLU A 184 -7.73 27.15 14.36
CA GLU A 184 -6.69 28.21 14.29
C GLU A 184 -6.95 29.19 13.12
#